data_AF-A0A7X7I6N1-F1
#
_entry.id   AF-A0A7X7I6N1-F1
#
_cell.length_a   1.000
_cell.length_b   1.000
_cell.length_c   1.000
_cell.angle_alpha   90.00
_cell.angle_beta   90.00
_cell.angle_gamma   90.00
#
_symmetry.space_group_name_H-M   'P 1'
#
loop_
_entity.id
_entity.type
_entity.pdbx_description
1 polymer ?
#
loop_
_entity_poly.entity_id
_entity_poly.type
_entity_poly.pdbx_seq_one_letter_code
_entity_poly.pdbx_strand_id
1 'polypeptide(L)'
;IESMAAGKARIGSNVDGTPQLIRDGIDGLLFKSGDIEELALKMDLLMGDKKLRKKMGEAGRRRARLEFSEENYIKNIRKFYDDTIIKCA
;
A
#
# COMPACT_ATOMS: atom_id res chain seq x y z
N ILE A 1 4.13 -0.15 -4.74
CA ILE A 1 4.60 0.88 -3.78
C ILE A 1 4.76 2.24 -4.45
N GLU A 2 5.26 2.31 -5.68
CA GLU A 2 5.46 3.56 -6.44
C GLU A 2 4.24 4.49 -6.48
N SER A 3 3.04 3.95 -6.73
CA SER A 3 1.80 4.73 -6.72
C SER A 3 1.46 5.33 -5.35
N MET A 4 1.82 4.64 -4.25
CA MET A 4 1.73 5.20 -2.90
C MET A 4 2.68 6.38 -2.75
N ALA A 5 3.95 6.21 -3.12
CA ALA A 5 4.97 7.26 -3.03
C ALA A 5 4.59 8.49 -3.87
N ALA A 6 4.02 8.27 -5.06
CA ALA A 6 3.46 9.32 -5.91
C ALA A 6 2.20 9.98 -5.32
N GLY A 7 1.63 9.46 -4.23
CA GLY A 7 0.41 9.96 -3.59
C GLY A 7 -0.83 9.80 -4.46
N LYS A 8 -0.93 8.69 -5.18
CA LYS A 8 -2.11 8.33 -5.97
C LYS A 8 -3.02 7.41 -5.15
N ALA A 9 -4.33 7.62 -5.27
CA ALA A 9 -5.30 6.62 -4.84
C ALA A 9 -5.18 5.38 -5.74
N ARG A 10 -5.38 4.20 -5.17
CA ARG A 10 -5.12 2.90 -5.82
C ARG A 10 -6.33 2.00 -5.65
N ILE A 11 -6.60 1.20 -6.67
CA ILE A 11 -7.52 0.07 -6.62
C ILE A 11 -6.69 -1.18 -6.90
N GLY A 12 -6.87 -2.25 -6.13
CA GLY A 12 -6.16 -3.50 -6.32
C GLY A 12 -7.06 -4.70 -6.10
N SER A 13 -6.76 -5.82 -6.75
CA SER A 13 -7.49 -7.07 -6.53
C SER A 13 -7.17 -7.63 -5.14
N ASN A 14 -8.14 -8.26 -4.48
CA ASN A 14 -8.00 -8.86 -3.17
C ASN A 14 -7.34 -10.25 -3.28
N VAL A 15 -6.10 -10.27 -3.77
CA VAL A 15 -5.28 -11.48 -3.97
C VAL A 15 -3.82 -11.23 -3.62
N ASP A 16 -3.16 -12.28 -3.15
CA ASP A 16 -1.73 -12.33 -2.85
C ASP A 16 -1.24 -11.20 -1.93
N GLY A 17 -0.19 -10.48 -2.33
CA GLY A 17 0.39 -9.40 -1.55
C GLY A 17 -0.41 -8.09 -1.58
N THR A 18 -1.41 -7.95 -2.45
CA THR A 18 -2.14 -6.69 -2.62
C THR A 18 -2.88 -6.25 -1.35
N PRO A 19 -3.57 -7.13 -0.60
CA PRO A 19 -4.20 -6.79 0.68
C PRO A 19 -3.22 -6.42 1.79
N GLN A 20 -1.95 -6.81 1.67
CA GLN A 20 -0.89 -6.42 2.61
C GLN A 20 -0.41 -4.97 2.33
N LEU A 21 -0.48 -4.55 1.06
CA LEU A 21 -0.07 -3.22 0.57
C LEU A 21 -1.19 -2.17 0.53
N ILE A 22 -2.45 -2.58 0.43
CA ILE A 22 -3.61 -1.69 0.41
C ILE A 22 -4.42 -1.91 1.69
N ARG A 23 -4.61 -0.83 2.46
CA ARG A 23 -5.59 -0.81 3.54
C ARG A 23 -6.90 -0.29 2.97
N ASP A 24 -7.84 -1.21 2.78
CA ASP A 24 -9.12 -0.94 2.15
C ASP A 24 -9.87 0.20 2.86
N GLY A 25 -10.39 1.15 2.07
CA GLY A 25 -11.05 2.36 2.55
C GLY A 25 -10.13 3.44 3.15
N ILE A 26 -8.84 3.14 3.38
CA ILE A 26 -7.89 4.06 4.05
C ILE A 26 -6.91 4.66 3.05
N ASP A 27 -6.11 3.82 2.38
CA ASP A 27 -5.05 4.25 1.44
C ASP A 27 -5.17 3.60 0.05
N GLY A 28 -6.35 3.06 -0.23
CA GLY A 28 -6.79 2.49 -1.49
C GLY A 28 -8.09 1.72 -1.30
N LEU A 29 -8.50 1.02 -2.35
CA LEU A 29 -9.67 0.15 -2.37
C LEU A 29 -9.28 -1.24 -2.87
N LEU A 30 -9.89 -2.29 -2.31
CA LEU A 30 -9.70 -3.67 -2.74
C LEU A 30 -10.95 -4.22 -3.40
N PHE A 31 -10.86 -4.86 -4.57
CA PHE A 31 -12.00 -5.54 -5.21
C PHE A 31 -11.76 -7.06 -5.31
N LYS A 32 -12.82 -7.86 -5.37
CA LYS A 32 -12.74 -9.30 -5.54
C LYS A 32 -12.16 -9.65 -6.91
N SER A 33 -11.19 -10.56 -6.95
CA SER A 33 -10.57 -10.97 -8.21
C SER A 33 -11.60 -11.54 -9.19
N GLY A 34 -11.52 -11.10 -10.45
CA GLY A 34 -12.47 -11.47 -11.51
C GLY A 34 -13.83 -10.74 -11.44
N ASP A 35 -14.07 -9.92 -10.41
CA ASP A 35 -15.30 -9.14 -10.28
C ASP A 35 -15.15 -7.79 -10.99
N ILE A 36 -15.58 -7.76 -12.25
CA ILE A 36 -15.48 -6.58 -13.13
C ILE A 36 -16.41 -5.46 -12.63
N GLU A 37 -17.60 -5.81 -12.14
CA GLU A 37 -18.58 -4.85 -11.67
C GLU A 37 -18.09 -4.13 -10.42
N GLU A 38 -17.51 -4.87 -9.47
CA GLU A 38 -16.95 -4.28 -8.26
C GLU A 38 -15.76 -3.35 -8.56
N LEU A 39 -14.92 -3.71 -9.54
CA LEU A 39 -13.85 -2.85 -10.02
C LEU A 39 -14.41 -1.56 -10.64
N ALA A 40 -15.40 -1.67 -11.53
CA ALA A 40 -16.03 -0.53 -12.19
C ALA A 40 -16.64 0.45 -11.17
N LEU A 41 -17.40 -0.07 -10.19
CA LEU A 41 -17.98 0.74 -9.11
C LEU A 41 -16.92 1.51 -8.32
N LYS A 42 -15.78 0.87 -8.00
CA LYS A 42 -14.68 1.51 -7.29
C LYS A 42 -13.96 2.56 -8.15
N MET A 43 -13.83 2.31 -9.45
CA MET A 43 -13.30 3.28 -10.40
C MET A 43 -14.20 4.50 -10.47
N ASP A 44 -15.51 4.32 -10.63
CA ASP A 44 -16.50 5.42 -10.68
C ASP A 44 -16.49 6.26 -9.41
N LEU A 45 -16.46 5.61 -8.24
CA LEU A 45 -16.33 6.29 -6.96
C LEU A 45 -15.10 7.20 -6.91
N LEU A 46 -13.92 6.68 -7.29
CA LEU A 46 -12.70 7.47 -7.29
C LEU A 46 -12.71 8.52 -8.40
N MET A 47 -13.29 8.26 -9.56
CA MET A 47 -13.41 9.20 -10.66
C MET A 47 -14.25 10.43 -10.26
N GLY A 48 -15.38 10.18 -9.58
CA GLY A 48 -16.31 11.20 -9.10
C GLY A 48 -15.85 11.97 -7.86
N ASP A 49 -15.02 11.39 -6.98
CA ASP A 49 -14.61 12.05 -5.73
C ASP A 49 -13.11 12.43 -5.71
N LYS A 50 -12.83 13.68 -6.08
CA LYS A 50 -11.47 14.27 -5.99
C LYS A 50 -10.94 14.36 -4.54
N LYS A 51 -11.80 14.60 -3.55
CA LYS A 51 -11.39 14.73 -2.14
C LYS A 51 -10.96 13.37 -1.59
N LEU A 52 -11.73 12.33 -1.89
CA LEU A 52 -11.42 10.95 -1.52
C LEU A 52 -10.08 10.50 -2.13
N ARG A 53 -9.87 10.75 -3.43
CA ARG A 53 -8.58 10.45 -4.09
C ARG A 53 -7.41 11.13 -3.39
N LYS A 54 -7.54 12.41 -3.05
CA LYS A 54 -6.50 13.16 -2.35
C LYS A 54 -6.22 12.56 -0.97
N LYS A 55 -7.27 12.29 -0.18
CA LYS A 55 -7.18 11.69 1.15
C LYS A 55 -6.47 10.34 1.12
N MET A 56 -6.89 9.43 0.24
CA MET A 56 -6.29 8.10 0.10
C MET A 56 -4.85 8.17 -0.40
N GLY A 57 -4.57 9.03 -1.38
CA GLY A 57 -3.21 9.24 -1.90
C GLY A 57 -2.25 9.77 -0.84
N GLU A 58 -2.68 10.73 -0.01
CA GLU A 58 -1.88 11.26 1.10
C GLU A 58 -1.63 10.21 2.20
N ALA A 59 -2.65 9.40 2.52
CA ALA A 59 -2.50 8.28 3.44
C ALA A 59 -1.48 7.25 2.92
N GLY A 60 -1.57 6.89 1.63
CA GLY A 60 -0.62 5.99 0.97
C GLY A 60 0.80 6.54 0.95
N ARG A 61 0.97 7.82 0.58
CA ARG A 61 2.29 8.47 0.54
C ARG A 61 2.95 8.52 1.92
N ARG A 62 2.18 8.81 2.96
CA ARG A 62 2.68 8.78 4.33
C ARG A 62 3.14 7.37 4.72
N ARG A 63 2.35 6.33 4.39
CA ARG A 63 2.74 4.94 4.65
C ARG A 63 3.99 4.53 3.89
N ALA A 64 4.10 4.89 2.61
CA ALA A 64 5.30 4.62 1.81
C ALA A 64 6.57 5.16 2.47
N ARG A 65 6.54 6.40 2.99
CA ARG A 65 7.67 6.98 3.71
C ARG A 65 7.94 6.34 5.08
N LEU A 66 6.91 5.92 5.80
CA LEU A 66 7.05 5.43 7.17
C LEU A 66 7.38 3.94 7.26
N GLU A 67 6.99 3.14 6.27
CA GLU A 67 7.10 1.67 6.33
C GLU A 67 7.96 1.09 5.20
N PHE A 68 8.00 1.76 4.04
CA PHE A 68 8.60 1.23 2.81
C PHE A 68 9.73 2.12 2.27
N SER A 69 10.36 2.93 3.14
CA SER A 69 11.53 3.71 2.76
C SER A 69 12.79 2.84 2.73
N GLU A 70 13.78 3.30 1.97
CA GLU A 70 15.08 2.65 1.89
C GLU A 70 15.76 2.56 3.27
N GLU A 71 15.67 3.63 4.07
CA GLU A 71 16.25 3.66 5.41
C GLU A 71 15.63 2.58 6.31
N ASN A 72 14.31 2.42 6.26
CA ASN A 72 13.63 1.37 7.02
C ASN A 72 13.98 -0.03 6.51
N TYR A 73 14.10 -0.21 5.20
CA TYR A 73 14.54 -1.48 4.62
C TYR A 73 15.94 -1.86 5.13
N ILE A 74 16.90 -0.95 5.03
CA ILE A 74 18.28 -1.17 5.50
C ILE A 74 18.32 -1.42 7.01
N LYS A 75 17.55 -0.64 7.79
CA LYS A 75 17.46 -0.83 9.24
C LYS A 75 16.94 -2.22 9.60
N ASN A 76 15.88 -2.68 8.94
CA ASN A 76 15.26 -3.96 9.24
C ASN A 76 16.14 -5.14 8.83
N ILE A 77 16.82 -5.06 7.68
CA ILE A 77 17.70 -6.14 7.24
C ILE A 77 18.96 -6.25 8.11
N ARG A 78 19.56 -5.11 8.51
CA ARG A 78 20.69 -5.10 9.47
C ARG A 78 20.29 -5.70 10.81
N LYS A 79 19.15 -5.28 11.35
CA LYS A 79 18.62 -5.83 12.60
C LYS A 79 18.47 -7.36 12.52
N PHE A 80 17.96 -7.87 11.40
CA PHE A 80 17.85 -9.32 11.19
C PHE A 80 19.22 -10.02 11.21
N TYR A 81 20.22 -9.47 10.51
CA TYR A 81 21.58 -10.03 10.54
C TYR A 81 22.19 -9.98 11.94
N ASP A 82 22.08 -8.86 12.65
CA ASP A 82 22.58 -8.74 14.02
C ASP A 82 21.90 -9.77 14.94
N ASP A 83 20.58 -9.94 14.83
CA ASP A 83 19.82 -10.88 15.63
C ASP A 83 20.13 -12.36 15.32
N THR A 84 20.60 -12.69 14.12
CA THR A 84 20.82 -14.09 13.69
C THR A 84 22.28 -14.51 13.71
N ILE A 85 23.20 -13.62 13.31
CA ILE A 85 24.63 -13.92 13.21
C ILE A 85 25.33 -13.69 14.54
N ILE A 86 25.00 -12.62 15.27
CA ILE A 86 25.72 -12.25 16.51
C ILE A 86 25.26 -13.10 17.70
N LYS A 87 24.01 -13.57 17.73
CA LYS A 87 23.50 -14.42 18.82
C LYS A 87 23.90 -15.91 18.71
N CYS A 88 24.46 -16.32 17.59
CA CYS A 88 24.96 -17.69 17.39
C CYS A 88 26.48 -17.82 17.60
N ALA A 89 27.18 -16.74 17.95
CA ALA A 89 28.58 -16.71 18.35
C ALA A 89 28.70 -16.61 19.88
#